data_AF-A0A1V3CAK6-F1
#
_entry.id   AF-A0A1V3CAK6-F1
#
_cell.length_a   1.000
_cell.length_b   1.000
_cell.length_c   1.000
_cell.angle_alpha   90.00
_cell.angle_beta   90.00
_cell.angle_gamma   90.00
#
_symmetry.space_group_name_H-M   'P 1'
#
loop_
_entity.id
_entity.type
_entity.pdbx_description
1 polymer ?
#
loop_
_entity_poly.entity_id
_entity_poly.type
_entity_poly.pdbx_seq_one_letter_code
_entity_poly.pdbx_strand_id
1 'polypeptide(L)'
;MRVVERDGVASVSQRRVAAEAGVAPSAVTYYYAAVDDLLVDALTRVNDTYVAALATLPDGADAALRALAGMIAAGSGPDRAHVMAECELFLLAARRPALRPQVERWNRAVDAFLTPYLPDPDDRAGVCAAVDGLFVRACVEPELTAAEVYRTLSRLVSRASRNGRG
;
A
#
# COMPACT_ATOMS: atom_id res chain seq x y z
N MET A 1 12.66 5.99 -2.44
CA MET A 1 12.18 5.77 -1.06
C MET A 1 12.99 6.52 -0.02
N ARG A 2 14.31 6.30 0.15
CA ARG A 2 15.16 7.04 1.12
C ARG A 2 14.95 8.56 1.23
N VAL A 3 14.84 9.29 0.10
CA VAL A 3 14.54 10.75 0.13
C VAL A 3 13.16 11.04 0.73
N VAL A 4 12.15 10.24 0.37
CA VAL A 4 10.77 10.40 0.88
C VAL A 4 10.71 10.07 2.37
N GLU A 5 11.37 8.99 2.80
CA GLU A 5 11.43 8.56 4.20
C GLU A 5 12.05 9.64 5.12
N ARG A 6 13.12 10.29 4.67
CA ARG A 6 13.84 11.27 5.48
C ARG A 6 13.25 12.67 5.39
N ASP A 7 12.90 13.11 4.17
CA ASP A 7 12.61 14.51 3.86
C ASP A 7 11.15 14.74 3.39
N GLY A 8 10.34 13.68 3.31
CA GLY A 8 8.95 13.70 2.82
C GLY A 8 8.83 13.78 1.30
N VAL A 9 7.66 13.40 0.76
CA VAL A 9 7.44 13.30 -0.69
C VAL A 9 7.56 14.65 -1.43
N ALA A 10 7.24 15.75 -0.76
CA ALA A 10 7.33 17.11 -1.31
C ALA A 10 8.77 17.55 -1.62
N SER A 11 9.76 16.92 -0.98
CA SER A 11 11.17 17.22 -1.19
C SER A 11 11.75 16.57 -2.45
N VAL A 12 11.04 15.63 -3.08
CA VAL A 12 11.58 14.85 -4.21
C VAL A 12 11.85 15.75 -5.41
N SER A 13 13.09 15.68 -5.90
CA SER A 13 13.54 16.31 -7.14
C SER A 13 14.63 15.45 -7.78
N GLN A 14 14.79 15.54 -9.10
CA GLN A 14 15.85 14.81 -9.82
C GLN A 14 17.24 15.07 -9.22
N ARG A 15 17.52 16.31 -8.79
CA ARG A 15 18.78 16.68 -8.13
C ARG A 15 18.98 15.98 -6.79
N ARG A 16 17.95 15.98 -5.92
CA ARG A 16 18.04 15.30 -4.61
C ARG A 16 18.15 13.79 -4.77
N VAL A 17 17.43 13.21 -5.73
CA VAL A 17 17.54 11.78 -6.06
C VAL A 17 18.94 11.43 -6.57
N ALA A 18 19.51 12.24 -7.46
CA ALA A 18 20.87 12.04 -7.96
C ALA A 18 21.91 12.06 -6.83
N ALA A 19 21.80 13.04 -5.93
CA ALA A 19 22.67 13.15 -4.76
C ALA A 19 22.54 11.94 -3.82
N GLU A 20 21.31 11.53 -3.52
CA GLU A 20 21.03 10.36 -2.66
C GLU A 20 21.52 9.03 -3.28
N ALA A 21 21.52 8.94 -4.61
CA ALA A 21 21.98 7.77 -5.36
C ALA A 21 23.48 7.81 -5.69
N GLY A 22 24.18 8.92 -5.43
CA GLY A 22 25.60 9.07 -5.76
C GLY A 22 25.90 9.11 -7.26
N VAL A 23 24.93 9.54 -8.07
CA VAL A 23 25.05 9.59 -9.55
C VAL A 23 25.02 11.03 -10.06
N ALA A 24 25.50 11.23 -11.29
CA ALA A 24 25.38 12.52 -11.96
C ALA A 24 23.92 12.90 -12.19
N PRO A 25 23.51 14.19 -12.04
CA PRO A 25 22.15 14.63 -12.34
C PRO A 25 21.68 14.27 -13.76
N SER A 26 22.60 14.31 -14.74
CA SER A 26 22.33 13.93 -16.13
C SER A 26 21.84 12.49 -16.29
N ALA A 27 22.31 11.57 -15.45
CA ALA A 27 21.84 10.18 -15.46
C ALA A 27 20.37 10.10 -15.03
N VAL A 28 19.96 10.84 -14.01
CA VAL A 28 18.57 10.86 -13.55
C VAL A 28 17.67 11.50 -14.60
N THR A 29 18.08 12.64 -15.19
CA THR A 29 17.30 13.29 -16.25
C THR A 29 17.23 12.48 -17.55
N TYR A 30 18.20 11.59 -17.78
CA TYR A 30 18.17 10.66 -18.91
C TYR A 30 17.09 9.58 -18.75
N TYR A 31 16.92 9.03 -17.53
CA TYR A 31 15.90 8.01 -17.25
C TYR A 31 14.52 8.58 -16.92
N TYR A 32 14.47 9.79 -16.36
CA TYR A 32 13.24 10.42 -15.90
C TYR A 32 13.14 11.83 -16.45
N ALA A 33 12.20 12.07 -17.36
CA ALA A 33 12.00 13.38 -17.95
C ALA A 33 11.41 14.38 -16.93
N ALA A 34 10.53 13.90 -16.05
CA ALA A 34 9.89 14.69 -15.01
C ALA A 34 10.04 14.06 -13.61
N VAL A 35 9.79 14.87 -12.58
CA VAL A 35 9.68 14.37 -11.19
C VAL A 35 8.53 13.37 -11.05
N ASP A 36 7.46 13.53 -11.84
CA ASP A 36 6.35 12.58 -11.81
C ASP A 36 6.78 11.17 -12.25
N ASP A 37 7.68 11.06 -13.23
CA ASP A 37 8.20 9.75 -13.67
C ASP A 37 8.96 9.04 -12.54
N LEU A 38 9.71 9.80 -11.73
CA LEU A 38 10.39 9.27 -10.54
C LEU A 38 9.39 8.77 -9.49
N LEU A 39 8.33 9.51 -9.26
CA LEU A 39 7.30 9.15 -8.28
C LEU A 39 6.49 7.94 -8.75
N VAL A 40 6.20 7.85 -10.05
CA VAL A 40 5.54 6.70 -10.66
C VAL A 40 6.40 5.45 -10.55
N ASP A 41 7.70 5.51 -10.87
CA ASP A 41 8.59 4.35 -10.72
C ASP A 41 8.71 3.93 -9.25
N ALA A 42 8.84 4.90 -8.33
CA ALA A 42 8.86 4.62 -6.90
C ALA A 42 7.59 3.90 -6.42
N LEU A 43 6.40 4.42 -6.78
CA LEU A 43 5.13 3.81 -6.39
C LEU A 43 4.90 2.46 -7.08
N THR A 44 5.41 2.28 -8.30
CA THR A 44 5.37 1.01 -9.01
C THR A 44 6.14 -0.07 -8.24
N ARG A 45 7.35 0.22 -7.77
CA ARG A 45 8.16 -0.72 -6.98
C ARG A 45 7.52 -1.05 -5.63
N VAL A 46 6.92 -0.06 -4.98
CA VAL A 46 6.15 -0.25 -3.73
C VAL A 46 5.00 -1.23 -4.00
N ASN A 47 4.19 -0.96 -5.02
CA ASN A 47 3.11 -1.85 -5.43
C ASN A 47 3.58 -3.24 -5.82
N ASP A 48 4.70 -3.37 -6.54
CA ASP A 48 5.24 -4.68 -6.92
C ASP A 48 5.49 -5.55 -5.69
N THR A 49 6.05 -4.97 -4.61
CA THR A 49 6.28 -5.65 -3.33
C THR A 49 4.96 -6.13 -2.73
N TYR A 50 3.97 -5.25 -2.59
CA TYR A 50 2.69 -5.59 -1.97
C TYR A 50 1.86 -6.58 -2.79
N VAL A 51 1.80 -6.40 -4.11
CA VAL A 51 1.08 -7.30 -5.02
C VAL A 51 1.73 -8.69 -5.03
N ALA A 52 3.06 -8.77 -5.06
CA ALA A 52 3.76 -10.03 -4.94
C ALA A 52 3.48 -10.70 -3.58
N ALA A 53 3.49 -9.93 -2.49
CA ALA A 53 3.21 -10.45 -1.17
C ALA A 53 1.78 -11.00 -1.06
N LEU A 54 0.77 -10.29 -1.59
CA LEU A 54 -0.62 -10.76 -1.68
C LEU A 54 -0.73 -12.10 -2.43
N ALA A 55 0.01 -12.26 -3.52
CA ALA A 55 0.01 -13.49 -4.32
C ALA A 55 0.67 -14.69 -3.62
N THR A 56 1.48 -14.45 -2.59
CA THR A 56 2.14 -15.49 -1.78
C THR A 56 1.43 -15.82 -0.48
N LEU A 57 0.30 -15.16 -0.19
CA LEU A 57 -0.46 -15.42 1.02
C LEU A 57 -1.01 -16.86 1.03
N PRO A 58 -1.10 -17.49 2.21
CA PRO A 58 -1.55 -18.87 2.32
C PRO A 58 -3.02 -19.01 1.91
N ASP A 59 -3.38 -20.21 1.46
CA ASP A 59 -4.77 -20.57 1.19
C ASP A 59 -5.62 -20.57 2.47
N GLY A 60 -6.89 -20.23 2.31
CA GLY A 60 -7.88 -20.25 3.38
C GLY A 60 -8.03 -18.89 4.07
N ALA A 61 -9.28 -18.46 4.23
CA ALA A 61 -9.62 -17.11 4.67
C ALA A 61 -8.93 -16.70 5.97
N ASP A 62 -8.88 -17.58 6.97
CA ASP A 62 -8.29 -17.26 8.28
C ASP A 62 -6.79 -16.97 8.17
N ALA A 63 -6.04 -17.89 7.56
CA ALA A 63 -4.59 -17.78 7.41
C ALA A 63 -4.21 -16.59 6.53
N ALA A 64 -4.93 -16.41 5.41
CA ALA A 64 -4.74 -15.29 4.51
C ALA A 64 -4.95 -13.93 5.21
N LEU A 65 -6.04 -13.80 5.98
CA LEU A 65 -6.34 -12.56 6.72
C LEU A 65 -5.34 -12.29 7.84
N ARG A 66 -4.79 -13.32 8.51
CA ARG A 66 -3.73 -13.14 9.51
C ARG A 66 -2.44 -12.63 8.86
N ALA A 67 -2.08 -13.18 7.72
CA ALA A 67 -0.88 -12.78 7.01
C ALA A 67 -1.01 -11.34 6.45
N LEU A 68 -2.16 -11.00 5.85
CA LEU A 68 -2.47 -9.62 5.47
C LEU A 68 -2.43 -8.66 6.67
N ALA A 69 -2.94 -9.08 7.82
CA ALA A 69 -2.90 -8.27 9.02
C ALA A 69 -1.47 -8.02 9.54
N GLY A 70 -0.59 -9.01 9.43
CA GLY A 70 0.84 -8.84 9.73
C GLY A 70 1.52 -7.85 8.79
N MET A 71 1.21 -7.92 7.49
CA MET A 71 1.70 -6.97 6.49
C MET A 71 1.28 -5.53 6.81
N ILE A 72 0.00 -5.30 7.13
CA ILE A 72 -0.50 -3.96 7.47
C ILE A 72 0.13 -3.44 8.77
N ALA A 73 0.23 -4.29 9.80
CA ALA A 73 0.79 -3.91 11.11
C ALA A 73 2.31 -3.66 11.08
N ALA A 74 3.02 -4.03 10.01
CA ALA A 74 4.43 -3.70 9.84
C ALA A 74 4.69 -2.18 9.93
N GLY A 75 3.71 -1.35 9.54
CA GLY A 75 3.76 0.11 9.66
C GLY A 75 3.80 0.65 11.09
N SER A 76 3.49 -0.18 12.10
CA SER A 76 3.60 0.17 13.52
C SER A 76 4.94 -0.27 14.14
N GLY A 77 5.79 -0.98 13.39
CA GLY A 77 7.06 -1.55 13.85
C GLY A 77 8.32 -0.81 13.36
N PRO A 78 9.48 -1.50 13.28
CA PRO A 78 10.75 -0.92 12.82
C PRO A 78 10.68 -0.29 11.42
N ASP A 79 9.81 -0.81 10.56
CA ASP A 79 9.63 -0.34 9.18
C ASP A 79 8.67 0.85 9.05
N ARG A 80 8.21 1.41 10.18
CA ARG A 80 7.24 2.51 10.22
C ARG A 80 7.59 3.68 9.30
N ALA A 81 8.85 4.13 9.31
CA ALA A 81 9.27 5.26 8.46
C ALA A 81 9.12 4.94 6.97
N HIS A 82 9.38 3.69 6.58
CA HIS A 82 9.22 3.22 5.21
C HIS A 82 7.75 3.17 4.81
N VAL A 83 6.91 2.53 5.63
CA VAL A 83 5.46 2.44 5.36
C VAL A 83 4.79 3.82 5.35
N MET A 84 5.23 4.75 6.22
CA MET A 84 4.78 6.14 6.17
C MET A 84 5.09 6.81 4.83
N ALA A 85 6.30 6.62 4.31
CA ALA A 85 6.69 7.15 3.00
C ALA A 85 5.87 6.55 1.84
N GLU A 86 5.52 5.28 1.93
CA GLU A 86 4.63 4.60 0.97
C GLU A 86 3.21 5.18 1.03
N CYS A 87 2.66 5.37 2.23
CA CYS A 87 1.35 5.99 2.42
C CYS A 87 1.32 7.46 1.92
N GLU A 88 2.39 8.24 2.15
CA GLU A 88 2.51 9.58 1.59
C GLU A 88 2.44 9.57 0.05
N LEU A 89 3.18 8.65 -0.57
CA LEU A 89 3.22 8.52 -2.03
C LEU A 89 1.88 8.06 -2.60
N PHE A 90 1.20 7.15 -1.92
CA PHE A 90 -0.14 6.69 -2.28
C PHE A 90 -1.15 7.85 -2.23
N LEU A 91 -1.17 8.62 -1.14
CA LEU A 91 -2.07 9.77 -0.99
C LEU A 91 -1.74 10.92 -1.96
N LEU A 92 -0.48 11.06 -2.39
CA LEU A 92 -0.08 12.05 -3.38
C LEU A 92 -0.82 11.87 -4.72
N ALA A 93 -1.28 10.66 -5.05
CA ALA A 93 -2.07 10.40 -6.25
C ALA A 93 -3.37 11.20 -6.34
N ALA A 94 -3.90 11.67 -5.19
CA ALA A 94 -5.04 12.58 -5.16
C ALA A 94 -4.74 13.92 -5.86
N ARG A 95 -3.49 14.40 -5.75
CA ARG A 95 -3.02 15.66 -6.34
C ARG A 95 -2.22 15.48 -7.63
N ARG A 96 -1.69 14.28 -7.90
CA ARG A 96 -0.90 13.97 -9.10
C ARG A 96 -1.54 12.82 -9.90
N PRO A 97 -2.33 13.14 -10.94
CA PRO A 97 -3.05 12.15 -11.73
C PRO A 97 -2.17 11.04 -12.32
N ALA A 98 -0.90 11.31 -12.61
CA ALA A 98 0.06 10.34 -13.13
C ALA A 98 0.25 9.11 -12.22
N LEU A 99 -0.01 9.23 -10.90
CA LEU A 99 0.12 8.13 -9.93
C LEU A 99 -1.14 7.26 -9.82
N ARG A 100 -2.30 7.73 -10.29
CA ARG A 100 -3.60 7.03 -10.12
C ARG A 100 -3.62 5.60 -10.67
N PRO A 101 -2.99 5.28 -11.82
CA PRO A 101 -2.94 3.90 -12.32
C PRO A 101 -2.32 2.91 -11.32
N GLN A 102 -1.40 3.37 -10.47
CA GLN A 102 -0.81 2.54 -9.43
C GLN A 102 -1.77 2.32 -8.26
N VAL A 103 -2.52 3.35 -7.83
CA VAL A 103 -3.60 3.19 -6.83
C VAL A 103 -4.63 2.17 -7.33
N GLU A 104 -5.06 2.29 -8.58
CA GLU A 104 -6.01 1.34 -9.19
C GLU A 104 -5.45 -0.08 -9.28
N ARG A 105 -4.14 -0.23 -9.55
CA ARG A 105 -3.46 -1.53 -9.57
C ARG A 105 -3.48 -2.20 -8.20
N TRP A 106 -3.19 -1.44 -7.14
CA TRP A 106 -3.29 -1.92 -5.76
C TRP A 106 -4.71 -2.39 -5.44
N ASN A 107 -5.71 -1.55 -5.72
CA ASN A 107 -7.11 -1.87 -5.44
C ASN A 107 -7.57 -3.14 -6.18
N ARG A 108 -7.17 -3.31 -7.45
CA ARG A 108 -7.45 -4.55 -8.20
C ARG A 108 -6.78 -5.78 -7.59
N ALA A 109 -5.57 -5.65 -7.06
CA ALA A 109 -4.88 -6.76 -6.42
C ALA A 109 -5.55 -7.18 -5.11
N VAL A 110 -5.98 -6.22 -4.30
CA VAL A 110 -6.75 -6.49 -3.07
C VAL A 110 -8.11 -7.10 -3.40
N ASP A 111 -8.82 -6.58 -4.40
CA ASP A 111 -10.10 -7.14 -4.87
C ASP A 111 -9.95 -8.60 -5.35
N ALA A 112 -8.92 -8.88 -6.16
CA ALA A 112 -8.61 -10.23 -6.62
C ALA A 112 -8.27 -11.17 -5.45
N PHE A 113 -7.50 -10.69 -4.48
CA PHE A 113 -7.17 -11.44 -3.26
C PHE A 113 -8.43 -11.78 -2.43
N LEU A 114 -9.41 -10.86 -2.37
CA LEU A 114 -10.64 -11.05 -1.59
C LEU A 114 -11.70 -11.89 -2.31
N THR A 115 -11.62 -12.03 -3.64
CA THR A 115 -12.61 -12.74 -4.48
C THR A 115 -12.98 -14.14 -3.97
N PRO A 116 -12.05 -15.00 -3.54
CA PRO A 116 -12.38 -16.33 -3.03
C PRO A 116 -13.18 -16.31 -1.72
N TYR A 117 -13.12 -15.22 -0.96
CA TYR A 117 -13.73 -15.10 0.38
C TYR A 117 -15.02 -14.30 0.37
N LEU A 118 -15.18 -13.42 -0.61
CA LEU A 118 -16.26 -12.45 -0.74
C LEU A 118 -16.73 -12.37 -2.20
N PRO A 119 -17.78 -13.11 -2.59
CA PRO A 119 -18.28 -13.11 -3.97
C PRO A 119 -18.89 -11.76 -4.39
N ASP A 120 -19.48 -11.03 -3.44
CA ASP A 120 -20.10 -9.74 -3.69
C ASP A 120 -19.03 -8.64 -3.86
N PRO A 121 -19.00 -7.91 -4.98
CA PRO A 121 -18.06 -6.81 -5.20
C PRO A 121 -18.21 -5.65 -4.21
N ASP A 122 -19.41 -5.37 -3.69
CA ASP A 122 -19.61 -4.25 -2.75
C ASP A 122 -19.02 -4.57 -1.37
N ASP A 123 -19.13 -5.83 -0.95
CA ASP A 123 -18.47 -6.32 0.27
C ASP A 123 -16.94 -6.25 0.13
N ARG A 124 -16.40 -6.62 -1.04
CA ARG A 124 -14.95 -6.50 -1.32
C ARG A 124 -14.49 -5.05 -1.32
N ALA A 125 -15.26 -4.14 -1.92
CA ALA A 125 -14.95 -2.72 -1.91
C ALA A 125 -14.89 -2.17 -0.48
N GLY A 126 -15.82 -2.58 0.39
CA GLY A 126 -15.83 -2.22 1.80
C GLY A 126 -14.59 -2.72 2.56
N VAL A 127 -14.16 -3.96 2.32
CA VAL A 127 -12.94 -4.50 2.93
C VAL A 127 -11.67 -3.84 2.36
N CYS A 128 -11.63 -3.55 1.05
CA CYS A 128 -10.52 -2.82 0.42
C CYS A 128 -10.33 -1.44 1.06
N ALA A 129 -11.42 -0.68 1.23
CA ALA A 129 -11.37 0.61 1.90
C ALA A 129 -10.90 0.49 3.37
N ALA A 130 -11.26 -0.59 4.06
CA ALA A 130 -10.76 -0.86 5.41
C ALA A 130 -9.26 -1.19 5.42
N VAL A 131 -8.75 -1.94 4.43
CA VAL A 131 -7.32 -2.21 4.27
C VAL A 131 -6.53 -0.90 4.12
N ASP A 132 -6.96 -0.03 3.20
CA ASP A 132 -6.31 1.28 2.99
C ASP A 132 -6.33 2.13 4.28
N GLY A 133 -7.47 2.18 4.96
CA GLY A 133 -7.61 2.87 6.24
C GLY A 133 -6.72 2.30 7.35
N LEU A 134 -6.53 0.97 7.38
CA LEU A 134 -5.69 0.31 8.38
C LEU A 134 -4.19 0.56 8.13
N PHE A 135 -3.74 0.68 6.88
CA PHE A 135 -2.38 1.14 6.57
C PHE A 135 -2.12 2.56 7.09
N VAL A 136 -3.08 3.48 6.87
CA VAL A 136 -3.00 4.85 7.41
C VAL A 136 -2.98 4.83 8.94
N ARG A 137 -3.81 3.98 9.57
CA ARG A 137 -3.81 3.84 11.02
C ARG A 137 -2.48 3.29 11.55
N ALA A 138 -1.90 2.27 10.92
CA ALA A 138 -0.58 1.75 11.32
C ALA A 138 0.49 2.86 11.30
N CYS A 139 0.41 3.79 10.33
CA CYS A 139 1.30 4.95 10.23
C CYS A 139 1.14 5.97 11.37
N VAL A 140 0.02 6.00 12.10
CA VAL A 140 -0.24 7.01 13.15
C VAL A 140 -0.49 6.42 14.54
N GLU A 141 -0.79 5.12 14.61
CA GLU A 141 -1.02 4.33 15.82
C GLU A 141 0.14 3.33 16.01
N PRO A 142 1.20 3.68 16.78
CA PRO A 142 2.36 2.82 16.97
C PRO A 142 2.03 1.51 17.72
N GLU A 143 0.90 1.46 18.41
CA GLU A 143 0.44 0.28 19.15
C GLU A 143 -0.50 -0.63 18.34
N LEU A 144 -0.83 -0.29 17.08
CA LEU A 144 -1.76 -1.08 16.28
C LEU A 144 -1.16 -2.46 15.98
N THR A 145 -1.74 -3.49 16.58
CA THR A 145 -1.23 -4.86 16.46
C THR A 145 -1.82 -5.61 15.27
N ALA A 146 -1.07 -6.58 14.73
CA ALA A 146 -1.59 -7.51 13.71
C ALA A 146 -2.86 -8.24 14.20
N ALA A 147 -2.98 -8.51 15.50
CA ALA A 147 -4.17 -9.14 16.08
C ALA A 147 -5.42 -8.24 15.98
N GLU A 148 -5.27 -6.93 16.17
CA GLU A 148 -6.37 -5.96 16.04
C GLU A 148 -6.77 -5.74 14.58
N VAL A 149 -5.79 -5.66 13.69
CA VAL A 149 -6.00 -5.58 12.23
C VAL A 149 -6.76 -6.83 11.77
N TYR A 150 -6.29 -8.03 12.13
CA TYR A 150 -6.94 -9.30 11.81
C TYR A 150 -8.37 -9.36 12.37
N ARG A 151 -8.59 -8.94 13.61
CA ARG A 151 -9.92 -8.91 14.23
C ARG A 151 -10.88 -7.99 13.47
N THR A 152 -10.38 -6.88 12.95
CA THR A 152 -11.16 -5.93 12.15
C THR A 152 -11.54 -6.55 10.81
N LEU A 153 -10.56 -7.07 10.07
CA LEU A 153 -10.79 -7.67 8.75
C LEU A 153 -11.69 -8.91 8.83
N SER A 154 -11.43 -9.83 9.76
CA SER A 154 -12.25 -11.04 9.96
C SER A 154 -13.71 -10.73 10.30
N ARG A 155 -13.97 -9.67 11.08
CA ARG A 155 -15.35 -9.21 11.38
C ARG A 155 -16.06 -8.68 10.13
N LEU A 156 -15.36 -7.92 9.28
CA LEU A 156 -15.91 -7.39 8.04
C LEU A 156 -16.25 -8.53 7.07
N VAL A 157 -15.29 -9.42 6.83
CA VAL A 157 -15.50 -10.61 5.98
C VAL A 157 -16.65 -11.47 6.50
N SER A 158 -16.71 -11.74 7.81
CA SER A 158 -17.78 -12.56 8.41
C SER A 158 -19.17 -11.90 8.33
N ARG A 159 -19.26 -10.57 8.37
CA ARG A 159 -20.54 -9.82 8.28
C ARG A 159 -21.08 -9.85 6.86
N ALA A 160 -20.22 -9.56 5.89
CA ALA A 160 -20.50 -9.65 4.46
C ALA A 160 -21.09 -11.02 4.08
N SER A 161 -20.42 -12.10 4.50
CA SER A 161 -20.91 -13.47 4.22
C SER A 161 -22.29 -13.81 4.82
N ARG A 162 -22.76 -13.07 5.83
CA ARG A 162 -24.11 -13.27 6.40
C ARG A 162 -25.18 -12.46 5.66
N ASN A 163 -24.84 -11.30 5.11
CA ASN A 163 -25.77 -10.45 4.40
C ASN A 163 -26.11 -10.99 2.99
N GLY A 164 -25.16 -11.63 2.30
CA GLY A 164 -25.38 -12.22 0.98
C GLY A 164 -26.17 -13.54 0.94
N ARG A 165 -26.71 -14.02 2.08
CA ARG A 165 -27.57 -15.23 2.16
C ARG A 165 -29.06 -14.90 2.34
N GLY A 166 -29.44 -13.62 2.29
CA GLY A 166 -30.81 -13.13 2.46
C GLY A 166 -31.51 -12.85 1.14
#